data_AF-A0A830FA56-F1
#
_entry.id   AF-A0A830FA56-F1
#
_cell.length_a   1.000
_cell.length_b   1.000
_cell.length_c   1.000
_cell.angle_alpha   90.00
_cell.angle_beta   90.00
_cell.angle_gamma   90.00
#
_symmetry.space_group_name_H-M   'P 1'
#
loop_
_entity.id
_entity.type
_entity.pdbx_description
1 polymer ?
#
loop_
_entity_poly.entity_id
_entity_poly.type
_entity_poly.pdbx_seq_one_letter_code
_entity_poly.pdbx_strand_id
1 'polypeptide(L)'
;MTEHDGTRSRRPAEVQVVTQLSAERDQLLEGFTSRRAVIRWGQRVAVRTLGQVPQDRYRQLARSFKPDNNAQEGVLLAAFLRSGARTRDLDDEVARGLRERWAADVLGTVSVRAFRSIRKDAGEYIGDSEDDGSSDVGYDPASQSFAMRPALSELDDVQADTLGMLLGGLEDRRQILDWGDYLTSATRGEPVDPDLGTGAFVPKCYRESSTVRALTDPGEEYERFREMFAAKWLLPAFNRGVRDLTNRTAEEPDGGDDSGPAEAPSW
;
A
#
# COMPACT_ATOMS: atom_id res chain seq x y z
N MET A 1 41.96 17.51 11.69
CA MET A 1 40.57 17.47 12.19
C MET A 1 39.73 17.99 11.05
N THR A 2 39.25 17.07 10.22
CA THR A 2 38.67 17.38 8.91
C THR A 2 37.16 17.41 9.09
N GLU A 3 36.58 18.60 9.04
CA GLU A 3 35.13 18.79 9.01
C GLU A 3 34.56 18.10 7.76
N HIS A 4 33.71 17.10 7.99
CA HIS A 4 32.84 16.58 6.96
C HIS A 4 31.76 17.61 6.69
N ASP A 5 31.95 18.41 5.64
CA ASP A 5 30.91 19.23 5.04
C ASP A 5 29.78 18.30 4.56
N GLY A 6 28.69 18.30 5.32
CA GLY A 6 27.54 17.45 5.09
C GLY A 6 26.83 17.88 3.83
N THR A 7 27.00 17.11 2.76
CA THR A 7 26.20 17.19 1.53
C THR A 7 24.71 17.17 1.89
N ARG A 8 24.08 18.34 2.03
CA ARG A 8 22.62 18.49 2.11
C ARG A 8 22.08 17.93 0.80
N SER A 9 21.44 16.76 0.87
CA SER A 9 20.85 16.11 -0.29
C SER A 9 19.83 17.06 -0.92
N ARG A 10 20.04 17.46 -2.18
CA ARG A 10 19.15 18.34 -2.95
C ARG A 10 17.78 17.70 -3.26
N ARG A 11 17.49 16.49 -2.74
CA ARG A 11 16.29 15.69 -3.05
C ARG A 11 15.77 14.91 -1.83
N PRO A 12 15.05 15.57 -0.90
CA PRO A 12 14.52 14.96 0.32
C PRO A 12 13.61 13.75 0.06
N ALA A 13 12.72 13.86 -0.95
CA ALA A 13 11.77 12.81 -1.30
C ALA A 13 12.45 11.50 -1.72
N GLU A 14 13.55 11.57 -2.46
CA GLU A 14 14.34 10.40 -2.87
C GLU A 14 14.96 9.68 -1.65
N VAL A 15 15.53 10.44 -0.71
CA VAL A 15 16.15 9.90 0.52
C VAL A 15 15.10 9.25 1.42
N GLN A 16 13.92 9.84 1.52
CA GLN A 16 12.86 9.33 2.37
C GLN A 16 12.27 8.02 1.86
N VAL A 17 12.05 7.87 0.55
CA VAL A 17 11.54 6.63 -0.05
C VAL A 17 12.50 5.48 0.20
N VAL A 18 13.81 5.72 0.02
CA VAL A 18 14.85 4.73 0.35
C VAL A 18 14.82 4.36 1.82
N THR A 19 14.62 5.33 2.72
CA THR A 19 14.56 5.12 4.16
C THR A 19 13.34 4.28 4.56
N GLN A 20 12.15 4.63 4.06
CA GLN A 20 10.90 3.91 4.35
C GLN A 20 10.91 2.48 3.79
N LEU A 21 11.39 2.28 2.57
CA LEU A 21 11.50 0.94 1.97
C LEU A 21 12.57 0.09 2.67
N SER A 22 13.65 0.71 3.17
CA SER A 22 14.61 0.02 4.02
C SER A 22 13.97 -0.44 5.33
N ALA A 23 13.14 0.38 5.96
CA ALA A 23 12.42 -0.01 7.18
C ALA A 23 11.46 -1.19 6.94
N GLU A 24 10.71 -1.21 5.82
CA GLU A 24 9.83 -2.35 5.50
C GLU A 24 10.61 -3.62 5.12
N ARG A 25 11.79 -3.47 4.51
CA ARG A 25 12.70 -4.59 4.26
C ARG A 25 13.23 -5.14 5.57
N ASP A 26 13.69 -4.29 6.48
CA ASP A 26 14.31 -4.72 7.73
C ASP A 26 13.28 -5.42 8.64
N GLN A 27 12.03 -4.92 8.68
CA GLN A 27 10.92 -5.63 9.32
C GLN A 27 10.66 -7.02 8.71
N LEU A 28 10.69 -7.11 7.37
CA LEU A 28 10.58 -8.40 6.70
C LEU A 28 11.75 -9.31 7.10
N LEU A 29 12.99 -8.84 7.13
CA LEU A 29 14.14 -9.68 7.47
C LEU A 29 14.07 -10.19 8.92
N GLU A 30 13.67 -9.35 9.86
CA GLU A 30 13.47 -9.69 11.28
C GLU A 30 12.32 -10.70 11.47
N GLY A 31 11.29 -10.62 10.64
CA GLY A 31 10.09 -11.43 10.73
C GLY A 31 9.05 -10.86 11.70
N PHE A 32 7.79 -11.24 11.46
CA PHE A 32 6.61 -10.66 12.11
C PHE A 32 6.13 -11.49 13.31
N THR A 33 5.64 -10.81 14.33
CA THR A 33 5.12 -11.44 15.56
C THR A 33 3.68 -11.95 15.41
N SER A 34 2.99 -11.61 14.33
CA SER A 34 1.62 -12.05 14.07
C SER A 34 1.26 -12.01 12.59
N ARG A 35 0.22 -12.76 12.23
CA ARG A 35 -0.38 -12.78 10.89
C ARG A 35 -0.96 -11.40 10.54
N ARG A 36 -1.66 -10.74 11.48
CA ARG A 36 -2.08 -9.33 11.34
C ARG A 36 -0.93 -8.38 11.01
N ALA A 37 0.25 -8.54 11.61
CA ALA A 37 1.41 -7.70 11.31
C ALA A 37 1.89 -7.86 9.87
N VAL A 38 1.85 -9.09 9.32
CA VAL A 38 2.15 -9.34 7.89
C VAL A 38 1.17 -8.62 6.97
N ILE A 39 -0.12 -8.61 7.31
CA ILE A 39 -1.15 -7.93 6.49
C ILE A 39 -0.94 -6.41 6.51
N ARG A 40 -0.72 -5.83 7.69
CA ARG A 40 -0.42 -4.40 7.83
C ARG A 40 0.85 -4.01 7.07
N TRP A 41 1.90 -4.84 7.15
CA TRP A 41 3.10 -4.66 6.33
C TRP A 41 2.78 -4.70 4.83
N GLY A 42 1.96 -5.65 4.38
CA GLY A 42 1.56 -5.74 2.98
C GLY A 42 0.84 -4.49 2.46
N GLN A 43 0.01 -3.85 3.29
CA GLN A 43 -0.66 -2.59 2.98
C GLN A 43 0.36 -1.43 2.91
N ARG A 44 1.24 -1.30 3.90
CA ARG A 44 2.29 -0.26 3.91
C ARG A 44 3.24 -0.37 2.72
N VAL A 45 3.58 -1.60 2.32
CA VAL A 45 4.39 -1.86 1.12
C VAL A 45 3.66 -1.42 -0.15
N ALA A 46 2.33 -1.59 -0.25
CA ALA A 46 1.58 -1.07 -1.39
C ALA A 46 1.80 0.44 -1.54
N VAL A 47 1.62 1.21 -0.45
CA VAL A 47 1.79 2.68 -0.45
C VAL A 47 3.23 3.08 -0.74
N ARG A 48 4.20 2.55 0.01
CA ARG A 48 5.62 2.93 -0.09
C ARG A 48 6.26 2.56 -1.43
N THR A 49 5.68 1.60 -2.12
CA THR A 49 6.11 1.21 -3.47
C THR A 49 5.27 1.85 -4.57
N LEU A 50 4.37 2.78 -4.24
CA LEU A 50 3.49 3.44 -5.20
C LEU A 50 2.66 2.45 -6.04
N GLY A 51 2.22 1.38 -5.37
CA GLY A 51 1.45 0.31 -6.00
C GLY A 51 2.26 -0.54 -6.98
N GLN A 52 3.60 -0.48 -6.99
CA GLN A 52 4.44 -1.17 -7.98
C GLN A 52 4.59 -2.67 -7.73
N VAL A 53 4.07 -3.21 -6.61
CA VAL A 53 4.09 -4.64 -6.36
C VAL A 53 3.21 -5.39 -7.38
N PRO A 54 3.75 -6.43 -8.05
CA PRO A 54 2.95 -7.24 -8.97
C PRO A 54 1.80 -7.94 -8.24
N GLN A 55 0.62 -7.96 -8.85
CA GLN A 55 -0.59 -8.55 -8.25
C GLN A 55 -0.42 -10.04 -7.91
N ASP A 56 0.36 -10.77 -8.70
CA ASP A 56 0.68 -12.17 -8.42
C ASP A 56 1.46 -12.38 -7.12
N ARG A 57 2.23 -11.39 -6.66
CA ARG A 57 2.92 -11.46 -5.37
C ARG A 57 1.95 -11.37 -4.20
N TYR A 58 0.93 -10.51 -4.29
CA TYR A 58 -0.16 -10.52 -3.32
C TYR A 58 -1.00 -11.78 -3.39
N ARG A 59 -1.29 -12.32 -4.58
CA ARG A 59 -1.99 -13.62 -4.72
C ARG A 59 -1.17 -14.76 -4.11
N GLN A 60 0.14 -14.76 -4.30
CA GLN A 60 1.05 -15.75 -3.70
C GLN A 60 1.04 -15.65 -2.17
N LEU A 61 1.12 -14.44 -1.63
CA LEU A 61 1.01 -14.19 -0.18
C LEU A 61 -0.36 -14.64 0.34
N ALA A 62 -1.46 -14.24 -0.30
CA ALA A 62 -2.82 -14.61 0.09
C ALA A 62 -3.04 -16.13 0.13
N ARG A 63 -2.50 -16.88 -0.84
CA ARG A 63 -2.55 -18.35 -0.83
C ARG A 63 -1.92 -18.95 0.41
N SER A 64 -0.90 -18.30 0.99
CA SER A 64 -0.25 -18.76 2.21
C SER A 64 -0.99 -18.41 3.50
N PHE A 65 -2.05 -17.61 3.44
CA PHE A 65 -2.97 -17.43 4.57
C PHE A 65 -4.02 -18.53 4.68
N LYS A 66 -4.33 -19.20 3.57
CA LYS A 66 -5.26 -20.32 3.55
C LYS A 66 -4.64 -21.50 4.32
N PRO A 67 -5.33 -22.04 5.35
CA PRO A 67 -4.79 -23.18 6.08
C PRO A 67 -4.75 -24.44 5.22
N ASP A 68 -3.78 -25.31 5.49
CA ASP A 68 -3.74 -26.66 4.95
C ASP A 68 -4.66 -27.63 5.72
N ASN A 69 -4.63 -28.92 5.38
CA ASN A 69 -5.45 -29.94 6.02
C ASN A 69 -5.16 -30.13 7.52
N ASN A 70 -4.00 -29.65 8.00
CA ASN A 70 -3.58 -29.70 9.40
C ASN A 70 -3.80 -28.35 10.11
N ALA A 71 -4.61 -27.46 9.51
CA ALA A 71 -4.85 -26.10 9.99
C ALA A 71 -3.59 -25.21 10.10
N GLN A 72 -2.51 -25.59 9.40
CA GLN A 72 -1.26 -24.83 9.41
C GLN A 72 -1.24 -23.76 8.34
N GLU A 73 -0.32 -22.80 8.54
CA GLU A 73 0.26 -21.88 7.55
C GLU A 73 0.19 -22.27 6.07
N GLY A 74 0.53 -21.37 5.14
CA GLY A 74 1.36 -21.70 3.98
C GLY A 74 2.83 -21.41 4.27
N VAL A 75 3.76 -22.02 3.51
CA VAL A 75 5.21 -21.89 3.75
C VAL A 75 5.68 -20.42 3.72
N LEU A 76 5.13 -19.61 2.81
CA LEU A 76 5.52 -18.20 2.70
C LEU A 76 5.12 -17.39 3.95
N LEU A 77 3.88 -17.54 4.42
CA LEU A 77 3.45 -16.88 5.66
C LEU A 77 4.23 -17.39 6.87
N ALA A 78 4.44 -18.70 6.97
CA ALA A 78 5.25 -19.29 8.03
C ALA A 78 6.69 -18.75 8.04
N ALA A 79 7.27 -18.52 6.85
CA ALA A 79 8.58 -17.92 6.72
C ALA A 79 8.61 -16.47 7.18
N PHE A 80 7.54 -15.70 6.92
CA PHE A 80 7.43 -14.28 7.32
C PHE A 80 7.23 -14.13 8.82
N LEU A 81 6.64 -15.12 9.49
CA LEU A 81 6.44 -15.10 10.93
C LEU A 81 7.73 -15.48 11.68
N ARG A 82 7.87 -14.95 12.90
CA ARG A 82 8.86 -15.45 13.86
C ARG A 82 8.48 -16.86 14.33
N SER A 83 9.46 -17.60 14.82
CA SER A 83 9.29 -19.00 15.26
C SER A 83 8.16 -19.18 16.29
N GLY A 84 8.00 -18.24 17.23
CA GLY A 84 6.92 -18.28 18.23
C GLY A 84 5.52 -17.94 17.70
N ALA A 85 5.40 -17.43 16.48
CA ALA A 85 4.14 -16.97 15.89
C ALA A 85 3.62 -17.87 14.75
N ARG A 86 4.43 -18.81 14.26
CA ARG A 86 4.05 -19.76 13.21
C ARG A 86 3.39 -21.01 13.79
N THR A 87 2.43 -21.56 13.08
CA THR A 87 1.83 -22.87 13.39
C THR A 87 2.49 -23.99 12.59
N ARG A 88 3.12 -23.66 11.45
CA ARG A 88 3.95 -24.61 10.70
C ARG A 88 5.33 -24.72 11.33
N ASP A 89 5.78 -25.96 11.51
CA ASP A 89 7.19 -26.25 11.75
C ASP A 89 8.00 -25.98 10.47
N LEU A 90 8.92 -25.03 10.57
CA LEU A 90 9.78 -24.57 9.48
C LEU A 90 11.13 -24.22 10.08
N ASP A 91 12.21 -24.72 9.52
CA ASP A 91 13.55 -24.39 9.99
C ASP A 91 13.82 -22.86 9.90
N ASP A 92 14.43 -22.29 10.94
CA ASP A 92 14.65 -20.83 11.04
C ASP A 92 15.59 -20.30 9.95
N GLU A 93 16.54 -21.12 9.50
CA GLU A 93 17.44 -20.77 8.39
C GLU A 93 16.68 -20.73 7.07
N VAL A 94 15.80 -21.71 6.86
CA VAL A 94 14.92 -21.74 5.68
C VAL A 94 13.97 -20.55 5.68
N ALA A 95 13.38 -20.22 6.83
CA ALA A 95 12.52 -19.05 6.98
C ALA A 95 13.27 -17.76 6.65
N ARG A 96 14.48 -17.58 7.20
CA ARG A 96 15.35 -16.42 6.93
C ARG A 96 15.71 -16.31 5.45
N GLY A 97 16.15 -17.40 4.83
CA GLY A 97 16.50 -17.41 3.40
C GLY A 97 15.31 -17.08 2.49
N LEU A 98 14.09 -17.49 2.86
CA LEU A 98 12.87 -17.09 2.13
C LEU A 98 12.55 -15.60 2.29
N ARG A 99 12.75 -15.02 3.48
CA ARG A 99 12.57 -13.57 3.70
C ARG A 99 13.61 -12.75 2.94
N GLU A 100 14.88 -13.16 2.94
CA GLU A 100 15.96 -12.56 2.15
C GLU A 100 15.67 -12.61 0.65
N ARG A 101 15.23 -13.78 0.14
CA ARG A 101 14.83 -13.92 -1.27
C ARG A 101 13.68 -13.00 -1.63
N TRP A 102 12.64 -12.92 -0.78
CA TRP A 102 11.52 -12.03 -1.03
C TRP A 102 11.92 -10.55 -1.00
N ALA A 103 12.80 -10.18 -0.08
CA ALA A 103 13.38 -8.84 -0.02
C ALA A 103 14.14 -8.50 -1.32
N ALA A 104 14.96 -9.42 -1.84
CA ALA A 104 15.70 -9.19 -3.08
C ALA A 104 14.77 -9.15 -4.31
N ASP A 105 13.98 -10.20 -4.52
CA ASP A 105 13.22 -10.41 -5.76
C ASP A 105 12.00 -9.51 -5.86
N VAL A 106 11.36 -9.19 -4.73
CA VAL A 106 10.15 -8.38 -4.68
C VAL A 106 10.49 -6.96 -4.28
N LEU A 107 10.96 -6.73 -3.04
CA LEU A 107 11.18 -5.37 -2.54
C LEU A 107 12.29 -4.64 -3.32
N GLY A 108 13.39 -5.30 -3.65
CA GLY A 108 14.47 -4.72 -4.44
C GLY A 108 13.98 -4.26 -5.82
N THR A 109 13.25 -5.13 -6.53
CA THR A 109 12.70 -4.83 -7.86
C THR A 109 11.72 -3.66 -7.83
N VAL A 110 10.78 -3.64 -6.88
CA VAL A 110 9.74 -2.60 -6.82
C VAL A 110 10.30 -1.28 -6.28
N SER A 111 11.33 -1.31 -5.44
CA SER A 111 12.05 -0.11 -4.99
C SER A 111 12.63 0.67 -6.16
N VAL A 112 13.28 -0.03 -7.10
CA VAL A 112 13.83 0.60 -8.32
C VAL A 112 12.72 1.21 -9.18
N ARG A 113 11.57 0.53 -9.31
CA ARG A 113 10.42 1.05 -10.07
C ARG A 113 9.79 2.29 -9.42
N ALA A 114 9.57 2.24 -8.10
CA ALA A 114 9.04 3.36 -7.34
C ALA A 114 9.97 4.59 -7.44
N PHE A 115 11.28 4.38 -7.26
CA PHE A 115 12.27 5.44 -7.41
C PHE A 115 12.28 6.06 -8.82
N ARG A 116 12.15 5.24 -9.87
CA ARG A 116 12.03 5.73 -11.25
C ARG A 116 10.75 6.53 -11.48
N SER A 117 9.62 6.10 -10.90
CA SER A 117 8.35 6.84 -10.98
C SER A 117 8.50 8.23 -10.38
N ILE A 118 9.04 8.33 -9.17
CA ILE A 118 9.24 9.62 -8.49
C ILE A 118 10.17 10.54 -9.28
N ARG A 119 11.23 9.98 -9.88
CA ARG A 119 12.15 10.76 -10.71
C ARG A 119 11.53 11.26 -12.00
N LYS A 120 10.61 10.50 -12.60
CA LYS A 120 9.88 10.94 -13.79
C LYS A 120 9.03 12.16 -13.41
N ASP A 121 8.22 12.03 -12.38
CA ASP A 121 7.34 13.09 -11.89
C ASP A 121 8.14 14.35 -11.52
N ALA A 122 9.26 14.20 -10.80
CA ALA A 122 10.12 15.33 -10.43
C ALA A 122 10.84 16.00 -11.63
N GLY A 123 11.09 15.26 -12.71
CA GLY A 123 11.66 15.79 -13.94
C GLY A 123 10.64 16.60 -14.76
N GLU A 124 9.36 16.21 -14.73
CA GLU A 124 8.26 16.92 -15.37
C GLU A 124 8.08 18.31 -14.75
N TYR A 125 8.16 18.46 -13.42
CA TYR A 125 8.10 19.79 -12.75
C TYR A 125 9.26 20.74 -13.07
N ILE A 126 10.43 20.23 -13.49
CA ILE A 126 11.59 21.05 -13.85
C ILE A 126 11.58 21.40 -15.35
N GLY A 127 10.83 20.65 -16.17
CA GLY A 127 10.73 20.82 -17.62
C GLY A 127 9.86 21.99 -18.07
N ASP A 128 8.91 22.44 -17.24
CA ASP A 128 8.00 23.54 -17.56
C ASP A 128 8.45 24.90 -16.99
N SER A 129 9.63 24.95 -16.36
CA SER A 129 10.26 26.20 -15.89
C SER A 129 11.45 26.58 -16.77
N GLU A 130 11.24 26.58 -18.08
CA GLU A 130 12.01 27.43 -19.00
C GLU A 130 11.25 28.75 -19.25
N ASP A 131 10.78 29.41 -18.20
CA ASP A 131 10.66 30.86 -18.24
C ASP A 131 10.84 31.52 -16.87
N ASP A 132 11.57 32.62 -16.95
CA ASP A 132 11.90 33.64 -15.98
C ASP A 132 12.81 33.39 -14.76
N GLY A 133 13.76 34.30 -14.64
CA GLY A 133 14.83 34.28 -13.67
C GLY A 133 14.39 34.65 -12.25
N SER A 134 15.15 34.14 -11.28
CA SER A 134 15.24 34.64 -9.90
C SER A 134 14.01 34.39 -9.00
N SER A 135 14.15 33.47 -8.04
CA SER A 135 14.44 33.89 -6.66
C SER A 135 14.77 32.68 -5.77
N ASP A 136 15.82 32.87 -4.98
CA ASP A 136 16.28 32.04 -3.88
C ASP A 136 15.22 32.06 -2.76
N VAL A 137 14.19 31.21 -2.87
CA VAL A 137 13.24 30.96 -1.78
C VAL A 137 13.81 29.83 -0.93
N GLY A 138 14.18 30.15 0.31
CA GLY A 138 14.81 29.27 1.28
C GLY A 138 14.23 27.85 1.30
N TYR A 139 14.94 26.95 0.61
CA TYR A 139 14.63 25.53 0.49
C TYR A 139 15.11 24.82 1.77
N ASP A 140 14.21 24.53 2.71
CA ASP A 140 14.51 23.68 3.88
C ASP A 140 14.28 22.20 3.53
N PRO A 141 15.34 21.41 3.28
CA PRO A 141 15.24 20.01 2.88
C PRO A 141 14.73 19.10 4.00
N ALA A 142 14.74 19.54 5.26
CA ALA A 142 14.37 18.73 6.42
C ALA A 142 12.86 18.74 6.71
N SER A 143 12.13 19.74 6.20
CA SER A 143 10.67 19.87 6.36
C SER A 143 9.86 19.01 5.39
N GLN A 144 10.51 18.52 4.33
CA GLN A 144 9.93 17.65 3.32
C GLN A 144 9.97 16.20 3.85
N SER A 145 9.09 15.94 4.83
CA SER A 145 8.57 14.60 5.08
C SER A 145 7.82 14.11 3.83
N PHE A 146 7.02 13.05 3.90
CA PHE A 146 6.31 12.54 2.73
C PHE A 146 5.18 13.51 2.25
N ALA A 147 5.21 14.76 2.75
CA ALA A 147 4.52 15.97 2.34
C ALA A 147 4.71 16.37 0.86
N MET A 148 5.04 15.42 -0.02
CA MET A 148 4.99 15.60 -1.47
C MET A 148 3.75 14.96 -2.11
N ARG A 149 2.94 14.15 -1.40
CA ARG A 149 1.54 13.89 -1.80
C ARG A 149 0.63 13.68 -0.58
N PRO A 150 -0.01 14.74 -0.06
CA PRO A 150 -1.04 14.62 0.98
C PRO A 150 -2.05 13.50 0.69
N ALA A 151 -2.47 13.37 -0.57
CA ALA A 151 -3.38 12.31 -1.01
C ALA A 151 -2.85 10.88 -0.80
N LEU A 152 -1.53 10.62 -0.86
CA LEU A 152 -0.98 9.29 -0.57
C LEU A 152 -0.94 9.01 0.93
N SER A 153 -0.67 10.02 1.76
CA SER A 153 -0.73 9.88 3.22
C SER A 153 -2.16 9.64 3.69
N GLU A 154 -3.10 10.42 3.17
CA GLU A 154 -4.53 10.24 3.44
C GLU A 154 -5.00 8.85 3.00
N LEU A 155 -4.54 8.36 1.84
CA LEU A 155 -4.86 7.01 1.40
C LEU A 155 -4.22 5.93 2.29
N ASP A 156 -3.00 6.13 2.80
CA ASP A 156 -2.35 5.21 3.76
C ASP A 156 -3.21 5.09 5.04
N ASP A 157 -3.64 6.24 5.59
CA ASP A 157 -4.46 6.30 6.80
C ASP A 157 -5.83 5.63 6.58
N VAL A 158 -6.53 5.97 5.50
CA VAL A 158 -7.84 5.37 5.15
C VAL A 158 -7.72 3.86 4.93
N GLN A 159 -6.65 3.38 4.28
CA GLN A 159 -6.39 1.95 4.12
C GLN A 159 -6.10 1.27 5.45
N ALA A 160 -5.31 1.89 6.33
CA ALA A 160 -4.98 1.38 7.64
C ALA A 160 -6.24 1.23 8.53
N ASP A 161 -7.11 2.24 8.53
CA ASP A 161 -8.36 2.24 9.28
C ASP A 161 -9.35 1.20 8.74
N THR A 162 -9.56 1.16 7.43
CA THR A 162 -10.42 0.18 6.75
C THR A 162 -9.98 -1.25 7.05
N LEU A 163 -8.67 -1.49 7.02
CA LEU A 163 -8.08 -2.78 7.36
C LEU A 163 -8.22 -3.08 8.85
N GLY A 164 -8.04 -2.07 9.71
CA GLY A 164 -8.23 -2.17 11.15
C GLY A 164 -9.63 -2.62 11.54
N MET A 165 -10.65 -2.01 10.95
CA MET A 165 -12.07 -2.40 11.14
C MET A 165 -12.28 -3.88 10.79
N LEU A 166 -11.85 -4.30 9.59
CA LEU A 166 -11.99 -5.69 9.16
C LEU A 166 -11.25 -6.66 10.08
N LEU A 167 -9.99 -6.37 10.42
CA LEU A 167 -9.20 -7.28 11.25
C LEU A 167 -9.70 -7.33 12.70
N GLY A 168 -10.29 -6.26 13.21
CA GLY A 168 -10.94 -6.20 14.51
C GLY A 168 -12.17 -7.10 14.62
N GLY A 169 -12.83 -7.37 13.48
CA GLY A 169 -14.13 -8.01 13.45
C GLY A 169 -15.23 -6.96 13.50
N LEU A 170 -16.19 -7.07 12.61
CA LEU A 170 -17.32 -6.17 12.54
C LEU A 170 -18.34 -6.53 13.63
N GLU A 171 -19.01 -5.56 14.22
CA GLU A 171 -19.97 -5.77 15.31
C GLU A 171 -21.20 -6.54 14.82
N ASP A 172 -21.72 -6.16 13.65
CA ASP A 172 -22.91 -6.75 13.09
C ASP A 172 -22.96 -6.65 11.56
N ARG A 173 -24.05 -7.18 10.98
CA ARG A 173 -24.29 -7.14 9.54
C ARG A 173 -24.37 -5.72 8.98
N ARG A 174 -24.90 -4.76 9.74
CA ARG A 174 -25.04 -3.37 9.29
C ARG A 174 -23.67 -2.74 9.11
N GLN A 175 -22.72 -3.01 10.02
CA GLN A 175 -21.37 -2.44 9.93
C GLN A 175 -20.60 -2.89 8.67
N ILE A 176 -21.04 -3.95 7.97
CA ILE A 176 -20.51 -4.31 6.63
C ILE A 176 -20.76 -3.20 5.60
N LEU A 177 -21.88 -2.47 5.72
CA LEU A 177 -22.21 -1.35 4.83
C LEU A 177 -21.29 -0.16 5.12
N ASP A 178 -21.19 0.22 6.40
CA ASP A 178 -20.32 1.33 6.83
C ASP A 178 -18.87 1.04 6.44
N TRP A 179 -18.37 -0.17 6.71
CA TRP A 179 -17.06 -0.62 6.26
C TRP A 179 -16.90 -0.59 4.73
N GLY A 180 -17.97 -0.87 3.97
CA GLY A 180 -17.98 -0.79 2.52
C GLY A 180 -17.75 0.61 1.96
N ASP A 181 -18.24 1.64 2.66
CA ASP A 181 -18.01 3.04 2.30
C ASP A 181 -16.53 3.41 2.50
N TYR A 182 -15.94 3.04 3.64
CA TYR A 182 -14.50 3.19 3.87
C TYR A 182 -13.66 2.41 2.85
N LEU A 183 -14.07 1.18 2.51
CA LEU A 183 -13.39 0.35 1.53
C LEU A 183 -13.38 0.96 0.14
N THR A 184 -14.47 1.63 -0.25
CA THR A 184 -14.55 2.35 -1.53
C THR A 184 -13.49 3.44 -1.59
N SER A 185 -13.34 4.23 -0.52
CA SER A 185 -12.29 5.25 -0.39
C SER A 185 -10.89 4.64 -0.38
N ALA A 186 -10.67 3.59 0.42
CA ALA A 186 -9.38 2.91 0.58
C ALA A 186 -8.86 2.25 -0.71
N THR A 187 -9.76 1.88 -1.61
CA THR A 187 -9.45 1.29 -2.93
C THR A 187 -9.55 2.30 -4.06
N ARG A 188 -10.02 3.53 -3.79
CA ARG A 188 -10.36 4.54 -4.80
C ARG A 188 -11.36 4.04 -5.85
N GLY A 189 -12.28 3.19 -5.43
CA GLY A 189 -13.29 2.58 -6.31
C GLY A 189 -12.76 1.44 -7.20
N GLU A 190 -11.50 1.05 -7.07
CA GLU A 190 -10.96 -0.13 -7.76
C GLU A 190 -11.75 -1.39 -7.36
N PRO A 191 -12.06 -2.29 -8.31
CA PRO A 191 -12.84 -3.49 -8.01
C PRO A 191 -12.08 -4.37 -7.02
N VAL A 192 -12.67 -4.66 -5.86
CA VAL A 192 -12.03 -5.51 -4.82
C VAL A 192 -11.89 -6.96 -5.31
N ASP A 193 -12.95 -7.47 -5.92
CA ASP A 193 -12.98 -8.75 -6.63
C ASP A 193 -13.12 -8.48 -8.14
N PRO A 194 -12.03 -8.59 -8.92
CA PRO A 194 -12.05 -8.30 -10.35
C PRO A 194 -13.05 -9.15 -11.15
N ASP A 195 -13.38 -10.35 -10.66
CA ASP A 195 -14.26 -11.27 -11.35
C ASP A 195 -15.75 -10.91 -11.16
N LEU A 196 -16.07 -10.13 -10.13
CA LEU A 196 -17.44 -9.66 -9.84
C LEU A 196 -17.74 -8.28 -10.41
N GLY A 197 -16.72 -7.51 -10.79
CA GLY A 197 -16.85 -6.13 -11.22
C GLY A 197 -17.02 -5.11 -10.09
N THR A 198 -17.04 -3.83 -10.46
CA THR A 198 -17.10 -2.70 -9.52
C THR A 198 -18.44 -2.66 -8.77
N GLY A 199 -18.39 -2.36 -7.47
CA GLY A 199 -19.57 -2.19 -6.62
C GLY A 199 -20.28 -3.49 -6.18
N ALA A 200 -19.93 -4.65 -6.72
CA ALA A 200 -20.61 -5.91 -6.41
C ALA A 200 -20.11 -6.60 -5.11
N PHE A 201 -18.91 -6.25 -4.65
CA PHE A 201 -18.23 -6.95 -3.55
C PHE A 201 -18.92 -6.77 -2.19
N VAL A 202 -19.23 -5.53 -1.79
CA VAL A 202 -19.90 -5.24 -0.50
C VAL A 202 -21.32 -5.83 -0.47
N PRO A 203 -22.16 -5.65 -1.51
CA PRO A 203 -23.47 -6.32 -1.56
C PRO A 203 -23.40 -7.84 -1.48
N LYS A 204 -22.35 -8.47 -2.00
CA LYS A 204 -22.13 -9.91 -1.84
C LYS A 204 -21.84 -10.26 -0.38
N CYS A 205 -20.89 -9.56 0.25
CA CYS A 205 -20.53 -9.77 1.65
C CYS A 205 -21.72 -9.60 2.60
N TYR A 206 -22.58 -8.60 2.34
CA TYR A 206 -23.78 -8.34 3.12
C TYR A 206 -24.86 -9.42 2.99
N ARG A 207 -25.03 -10.00 1.79
CA ARG A 207 -26.08 -11.00 1.50
C ARG A 207 -25.70 -12.41 1.93
N GLU A 208 -24.43 -12.79 1.79
CA GLU A 208 -23.98 -14.15 2.08
C GLU A 208 -23.88 -14.40 3.59
N SER A 209 -24.81 -15.18 4.15
CA SER A 209 -24.86 -15.46 5.60
C SER A 209 -23.55 -16.00 6.17
N SER A 210 -22.82 -16.84 5.42
CA SER A 210 -21.51 -17.35 5.83
C SER A 210 -20.46 -16.24 5.91
N THR A 211 -20.48 -15.31 4.95
CA THR A 211 -19.56 -14.17 4.91
C THR A 211 -19.88 -13.20 6.04
N VAL A 212 -21.16 -12.86 6.24
CA VAL A 212 -21.60 -12.05 7.38
C VAL A 212 -21.09 -12.64 8.68
N ARG A 213 -21.37 -13.92 8.94
CA ARG A 213 -20.91 -14.60 10.14
C ARG A 213 -19.40 -14.53 10.29
N ALA A 214 -18.65 -14.78 9.22
CA ALA A 214 -17.21 -14.79 9.28
C ALA A 214 -16.58 -13.40 9.49
N LEU A 215 -17.27 -12.34 9.07
CA LEU A 215 -16.84 -10.97 9.29
C LEU A 215 -17.22 -10.45 10.68
N THR A 216 -18.27 -10.99 11.31
CA THR A 216 -18.81 -10.43 12.57
C THR A 216 -18.54 -11.26 13.83
N ASP A 217 -18.30 -12.56 13.68
CA ASP A 217 -18.12 -13.45 14.83
C ASP A 217 -16.71 -13.28 15.45
N PRO A 218 -16.59 -13.11 16.79
CA PRO A 218 -15.31 -12.87 17.45
C PRO A 218 -14.45 -14.13 17.62
N GLY A 219 -14.92 -15.32 17.24
CA GLY A 219 -14.16 -16.58 17.36
C GLY A 219 -12.78 -16.55 16.65
N GLU A 220 -11.81 -17.31 17.16
CA GLU A 220 -10.44 -17.35 16.63
C GLU A 220 -10.39 -17.85 15.18
N GLU A 221 -11.26 -18.80 14.83
CA GLU A 221 -11.39 -19.30 13.47
C GLU A 221 -11.84 -18.21 12.49
N TYR A 222 -12.67 -17.27 12.97
CA TYR A 222 -13.14 -16.13 12.19
C TYR A 222 -12.11 -15.01 12.14
N GLU A 223 -11.30 -14.83 13.18
CA GLU A 223 -10.11 -13.97 13.10
C GLU A 223 -9.19 -14.43 11.97
N ARG A 224 -8.85 -15.73 11.93
CA ARG A 224 -8.03 -16.30 10.84
C ARG A 224 -8.69 -16.17 9.47
N PHE A 225 -10.02 -16.29 9.40
CA PHE A 225 -10.77 -16.02 8.17
C PHE A 225 -10.61 -14.57 7.73
N ARG A 226 -10.79 -13.59 8.63
CA ARG A 226 -10.67 -12.16 8.31
C ARG A 226 -9.27 -11.80 7.85
N GLU A 227 -8.24 -12.40 8.44
CA GLU A 227 -6.86 -12.27 7.98
C GLU A 227 -6.66 -12.81 6.55
N MET A 228 -7.14 -14.01 6.26
CA MET A 228 -7.11 -14.60 4.92
C MET A 228 -7.91 -13.75 3.93
N PHE A 229 -9.07 -13.26 4.34
CA PHE A 229 -9.95 -12.41 3.56
C PHE A 229 -9.27 -11.09 3.19
N ALA A 230 -8.63 -10.43 4.15
CA ALA A 230 -7.86 -9.21 3.95
C ALA A 230 -6.68 -9.43 2.99
N ALA A 231 -5.91 -10.50 3.20
CA ALA A 231 -4.78 -10.84 2.34
C ALA A 231 -5.23 -11.12 0.90
N LYS A 232 -6.36 -11.82 0.73
CA LYS A 232 -6.89 -12.21 -0.58
C LYS A 232 -7.51 -11.05 -1.34
N TRP A 233 -8.27 -10.19 -0.68
CA TRP A 233 -9.13 -9.22 -1.34
C TRP A 233 -8.66 -7.78 -1.18
N LEU A 234 -8.31 -7.39 0.05
CA LEU A 234 -7.97 -5.99 0.34
C LEU A 234 -6.58 -5.63 -0.16
N LEU A 235 -5.54 -6.41 0.17
CA LEU A 235 -4.16 -6.04 -0.21
C LEU A 235 -3.97 -5.86 -1.73
N PRO A 236 -4.48 -6.76 -2.60
CA PRO A 236 -4.42 -6.54 -4.05
C PRO A 236 -5.16 -5.27 -4.49
N ALA A 237 -6.32 -4.99 -3.91
CA ALA A 237 -7.16 -3.85 -4.24
C ALA A 237 -6.54 -2.52 -3.78
N PHE A 238 -6.01 -2.48 -2.56
CA PHE A 238 -5.24 -1.35 -2.04
C PHE A 238 -4.04 -1.03 -2.93
N ASN A 239 -3.29 -2.04 -3.36
CA ASN A 239 -2.19 -1.83 -4.29
C ASN A 239 -2.64 -1.26 -5.65
N ARG A 240 -3.82 -1.65 -6.16
CA ARG A 240 -4.39 -1.03 -7.37
C ARG A 240 -4.79 0.41 -7.12
N GLY A 241 -5.47 0.70 -6.01
CA GLY A 241 -5.86 2.06 -5.63
C GLY A 241 -4.66 3.00 -5.51
N VAL A 242 -3.56 2.56 -4.87
CA VAL A 242 -2.32 3.35 -4.81
C VAL A 242 -1.74 3.60 -6.20
N ARG A 243 -1.75 2.58 -7.07
CA ARG A 243 -1.25 2.71 -8.45
C ARG A 243 -2.09 3.67 -9.28
N ASP A 244 -3.41 3.60 -9.19
CA ASP A 244 -4.34 4.54 -9.84
C ASP A 244 -4.03 5.98 -9.41
N LEU A 245 -3.94 6.23 -8.09
CA LEU A 245 -3.59 7.56 -7.57
C LEU A 245 -2.25 8.04 -8.12
N THR A 246 -1.23 7.17 -8.10
CA THR A 246 0.12 7.54 -8.54
C THR A 246 0.15 7.89 -10.02
N ASN A 247 -0.51 7.09 -10.86
CA ASN A 247 -0.55 7.30 -12.30
C ASN A 247 -1.32 8.58 -12.67
N ARG A 248 -2.47 8.87 -12.04
CA ARG A 248 -3.24 10.08 -12.34
C ARG A 248 -2.50 11.36 -11.98
N THR A 249 -1.80 11.38 -10.85
CA THR A 249 -1.00 12.57 -10.50
C THR A 249 0.17 12.78 -11.47
N ALA A 250 0.61 11.75 -12.20
CA ALA A 250 1.59 11.91 -13.30
C ALA A 250 0.93 12.36 -14.62
N GLU A 251 -0.40 12.27 -14.75
CA GLU A 251 -1.17 12.71 -15.92
C GLU A 251 -1.79 14.12 -15.74
N GLU A 252 -1.95 14.62 -14.51
CA GLU A 252 -2.54 15.93 -14.18
C GLU A 252 -1.61 17.18 -14.14
N PRO A 253 -0.49 17.32 -14.89
CA PRO A 253 0.14 18.64 -15.08
C PRO A 253 -0.43 19.46 -16.26
N ASP A 254 -1.35 18.93 -17.07
CA ASP A 254 -1.86 19.65 -18.25
C ASP A 254 -3.13 20.44 -17.92
N GLY A 255 -2.93 21.60 -17.30
CA GLY A 255 -3.99 22.52 -16.87
C GLY A 255 -3.61 23.98 -17.10
N GLY A 256 -2.96 24.28 -18.23
CA GLY A 256 -2.66 25.64 -18.68
C GLY A 256 -3.00 25.82 -20.15
N ASP A 257 -4.20 26.34 -20.42
CA ASP A 257 -4.62 27.16 -21.59
C ASP A 257 -6.15 27.04 -21.73
N ASP A 258 -6.94 28.04 -22.08
CA ASP A 258 -6.73 29.43 -22.49
C ASP A 258 -8.11 30.08 -22.28
N SER A 259 -8.17 31.21 -21.57
CA SER A 259 -9.35 32.07 -21.56
C SER A 259 -8.88 33.49 -21.85
N GLY A 260 -8.44 33.69 -23.08
CA GLY A 260 -8.30 35.01 -23.71
C GLY A 260 -9.57 35.87 -23.55
N PRO A 261 -9.42 37.20 -23.65
CA PRO A 261 -10.43 38.15 -23.20
C PRO A 261 -11.67 38.08 -24.09
N ALA A 262 -12.84 37.97 -23.46
CA ALA A 262 -14.12 38.09 -24.13
C ALA A 262 -14.28 39.51 -24.69
N GLU A 263 -14.10 39.67 -26.00
CA GLU A 263 -14.65 40.80 -26.74
C GLU A 263 -16.18 40.81 -26.59
N ALA A 264 -16.71 41.97 -26.22
CA ALA A 264 -18.12 42.19 -26.00
C ALA A 264 -18.93 42.10 -27.32
N PRO A 265 -20.14 41.51 -27.32
CA PRO A 265 -21.08 41.70 -28.42
C PRO A 265 -21.74 43.07 -28.29
N SER A 266 -21.69 43.84 -29.37
CA SER A 266 -22.49 45.05 -29.56
C SER A 266 -23.98 44.72 -29.68
N TRP A 267 -24.80 45.31 -28.80
CA TRP A 267 -26.16 45.77 -29.10
C TRP A 267 -26.60 46.81 -28.05
#